data_AF-A0A061J9K4-F1
#
_entry.id   AF-A0A061J9K4-F1
#
_cell.length_a   1.000
_cell.length_b   1.000
_cell.length_c   1.000
_cell.angle_alpha   90.00
_cell.angle_beta   90.00
_cell.angle_gamma   90.00
#
_symmetry.space_group_name_H-M   'P 1'
#
loop_
_entity.id
_entity.type
_entity.pdbx_description
1 polymer ?
#
loop_
_entity_poly.entity_id
_entity_poly.type
_entity_poly.pdbx_seq_one_letter_code
_entity_poly.pdbx_strand_id
1 'polypeptide(L)'
;MYSDSDYVGFTYITPTSTLPCETVEEKQLSSEKKQMIVSHTLSRRSSSGSCGGVDEGPTKSMSFFKKGFGVTVYVRFLDTLRKVTRTQCFSMRPHSTMKYIYEIVHAWLPEMGNLVCYTVHSESHGVLYPLIKKVLHPEDDAPRLVFCQEVFMPFHNPVHCWGVVNVVVLQHHGSLVPGYIPLVVHRSSLQSKETLQEQIRQFCCASPAEANYMKSQPFLNCAVSAGLMDLVSFFDSCNDDSTVLPQIAVVYPALSPGELVCVDMVDRMGRRFTVQCMIKCSRQKDGILCYDVEEMEVGYILEGLTCVQVLPL
;
A
#
# COMPACT_ATOMS: atom_id res chain seq x y z
N MET A 1 -42.91 7.22 2.66
CA MET A 1 -41.62 7.89 2.94
C MET A 1 -40.74 6.87 3.64
N TYR A 2 -39.70 6.41 2.96
CA TYR A 2 -38.51 5.83 3.59
C TYR A 2 -37.38 6.69 3.07
N SER A 3 -36.74 7.47 3.94
CA SER A 3 -35.66 8.37 3.57
C SER A 3 -34.40 7.59 3.21
N ASP A 4 -33.48 8.27 2.53
CA ASP A 4 -32.21 7.73 2.06
C ASP A 4 -31.50 6.88 3.12
N SER A 5 -31.00 5.72 2.70
CA SER A 5 -30.08 4.94 3.51
C SER A 5 -28.81 5.75 3.75
N ASP A 6 -28.57 6.16 4.99
CA ASP A 6 -27.34 6.83 5.41
C ASP A 6 -26.15 5.86 5.35
N TYR A 7 -25.50 5.79 4.17
CA TYR A 7 -24.24 5.05 4.02
C TYR A 7 -23.16 5.73 4.88
N VAL A 8 -22.88 5.13 6.03
CA VAL A 8 -21.73 5.50 6.87
C VAL A 8 -20.43 5.13 6.14
N GLY A 9 -19.46 6.02 6.16
CA GLY A 9 -18.18 5.83 5.50
C GLY A 9 -17.11 5.26 6.44
N PHE A 10 -16.56 4.10 6.11
CA PHE A 10 -15.35 3.62 6.76
C PHE A 10 -14.13 4.29 6.15
N THR A 11 -13.30 4.92 6.98
CA THR A 11 -11.96 5.33 6.55
C THR A 11 -11.08 4.09 6.52
N TYR A 12 -11.06 3.36 5.40
CA TYR A 12 -10.17 2.22 5.20
C TYR A 12 -8.71 2.69 5.26
N ILE A 13 -8.06 2.51 6.42
CA ILE A 13 -6.72 3.07 6.63
C ILE A 13 -5.67 2.30 5.82
N THR A 14 -5.85 0.99 5.59
CA THR A 14 -5.08 0.29 4.56
C THR A 14 -5.85 0.37 3.23
N PRO A 15 -5.23 0.87 2.15
CA PRO A 15 -5.84 0.90 0.82
C PRO A 15 -5.90 -0.49 0.15
N THR A 16 -6.78 -1.36 0.65
CA THR A 16 -6.92 -2.78 0.24
C THR A 16 -7.76 -3.02 -1.03
N SER A 17 -7.92 -2.02 -1.90
CA SER A 17 -8.53 -2.20 -3.24
C SER A 17 -7.62 -2.92 -4.22
N THR A 18 -6.30 -2.91 -4.00
CA THR A 18 -5.32 -3.75 -4.67
C THR A 18 -3.98 -3.68 -3.93
N LEU A 19 -3.74 -4.62 -3.02
CA LEU A 19 -2.39 -4.96 -2.54
C LEU A 19 -2.03 -6.34 -3.14
N PRO A 20 -1.41 -6.42 -4.34
CA PRO A 20 -1.36 -7.71 -5.03
C PRO A 20 -0.35 -8.68 -4.39
N CYS A 21 -0.82 -9.45 -3.42
CA CYS A 21 -0.24 -10.76 -3.07
C CYS A 21 -0.60 -11.82 -4.12
N GLU A 22 -1.42 -11.47 -5.14
CA GLU A 22 -1.35 -12.13 -6.44
C GLU A 22 0.11 -12.16 -6.91
N THR A 23 0.64 -13.39 -7.02
CA THR A 23 1.82 -13.65 -7.82
C THR A 23 1.58 -13.09 -9.22
N VAL A 24 2.61 -12.47 -9.82
CA VAL A 24 2.60 -12.22 -11.26
C VAL A 24 2.85 -13.56 -11.95
N GLU A 25 1.83 -14.42 -11.94
CA GLU A 25 1.77 -15.57 -12.83
C GLU A 25 1.99 -15.08 -14.26
N GLU A 26 2.71 -15.89 -15.03
CA GLU A 26 2.90 -15.66 -16.45
C GLU A 26 1.58 -15.91 -17.20
N LYS A 27 0.67 -14.93 -17.19
CA LYS A 27 -0.40 -14.76 -18.19
C LYS A 27 0.18 -14.36 -19.56
N GLN A 28 1.27 -15.03 -19.94
CA GLN A 28 1.75 -15.10 -21.31
C GLN A 28 0.70 -15.83 -22.19
N LEU A 29 0.58 -15.39 -23.44
CA LEU A 29 0.12 -16.16 -24.60
C LEU A 29 -1.34 -16.67 -24.66
N SER A 30 -2.16 -16.63 -23.61
CA SER A 30 -3.57 -17.09 -23.67
C SER A 30 -4.57 -16.06 -24.22
N SER A 31 -4.23 -14.76 -24.18
CA SER A 31 -5.15 -13.67 -24.59
C SER A 31 -5.13 -13.37 -26.10
N GLU A 32 -4.01 -13.58 -26.81
CA GLU A 32 -3.84 -13.28 -28.25
C GLU A 32 -4.68 -14.19 -29.21
N LYS A 33 -5.79 -14.81 -28.74
CA LYS A 33 -6.59 -15.76 -29.53
C LYS A 33 -8.13 -15.71 -29.37
N LYS A 34 -8.71 -14.78 -28.60
CA LYS A 34 -10.18 -14.75 -28.36
C LYS A 34 -10.88 -13.38 -28.48
N GLN A 35 -10.50 -12.57 -29.46
CA GLN A 35 -11.31 -11.51 -30.10
C GLN A 35 -10.54 -11.04 -31.37
N MET A 36 -11.16 -10.77 -32.53
CA MET A 36 -12.56 -10.91 -32.93
C MET A 36 -12.65 -11.18 -34.44
N ILE A 37 -12.99 -12.41 -34.86
CA ILE A 37 -13.35 -12.69 -36.26
C ILE A 37 -14.82 -12.35 -36.44
N VAL A 38 -15.09 -11.14 -36.95
CA VAL A 38 -16.40 -10.79 -37.54
C VAL A 38 -16.17 -10.03 -38.85
N SER A 39 -16.06 -10.79 -39.94
CA SER A 39 -16.14 -10.28 -41.31
C SER A 39 -17.60 -10.27 -41.76
N HIS A 40 -18.19 -9.11 -42.06
CA HIS A 40 -19.45 -8.87 -42.82
C HIS A 40 -19.75 -7.35 -42.80
N THR A 41 -20.24 -6.64 -43.82
CA THR A 41 -20.40 -6.89 -45.28
C THR A 41 -20.37 -5.52 -46.00
N LEU A 42 -20.07 -5.45 -47.30
CA LEU A 42 -20.09 -4.19 -48.05
C LEU A 42 -21.50 -3.58 -48.20
N SER A 43 -21.57 -2.25 -48.25
CA SER A 43 -22.60 -1.49 -48.98
C SER A 43 -21.97 -0.25 -49.64
N ARG A 44 -22.52 0.23 -50.76
CA ARG A 44 -21.79 1.11 -51.71
C ARG A 44 -22.72 2.04 -52.51
N ARG A 45 -22.61 3.36 -52.28
CA ARG A 45 -23.06 4.55 -53.05
C ARG A 45 -22.26 5.75 -52.47
N SER A 46 -21.57 6.65 -53.17
CA SER A 46 -21.87 7.46 -54.39
C SER A 46 -22.96 8.51 -54.13
N SER A 47 -22.75 9.84 -54.25
CA SER A 47 -21.56 10.71 -54.48
C SER A 47 -21.92 12.18 -54.03
N SER A 48 -21.24 13.32 -54.28
CA SER A 48 -20.09 13.78 -55.10
C SER A 48 -19.72 15.26 -54.76
N GLY A 49 -18.46 15.69 -54.95
CA GLY A 49 -17.98 17.11 -54.82
C GLY A 49 -17.27 17.40 -53.47
N SER A 50 -16.01 17.86 -53.36
CA SER A 50 -15.27 19.00 -53.96
C SER A 50 -15.50 20.33 -53.19
N CYS A 51 -14.49 21.03 -52.62
CA CYS A 51 -13.06 20.73 -52.46
C CYS A 51 -12.39 21.63 -51.37
N GLY A 52 -11.43 21.08 -50.61
CA GLY A 52 -10.50 21.84 -49.73
C GLY A 52 -10.99 22.13 -48.28
N GLY A 53 -10.13 22.14 -47.25
CA GLY A 53 -8.70 21.77 -47.30
C GLY A 53 -7.80 22.20 -46.13
N VAL A 54 -8.09 21.79 -44.88
CA VAL A 54 -7.09 21.65 -43.79
C VAL A 54 -7.50 20.45 -42.94
N ASP A 55 -6.70 19.38 -42.91
CA ASP A 55 -6.99 18.19 -42.12
C ASP A 55 -6.55 18.35 -40.65
N GLU A 56 -7.44 17.96 -39.74
CA GLU A 56 -7.13 17.82 -38.30
C GLU A 56 -6.21 16.61 -38.09
N GLY A 57 -4.93 16.84 -37.77
CA GLY A 57 -3.97 15.77 -37.50
C GLY A 57 -4.19 15.13 -36.14
N PRO A 58 -4.59 13.84 -36.04
CA PRO A 58 -4.72 13.16 -34.75
C PRO A 58 -3.36 13.02 -34.06
N THR A 59 -3.35 13.12 -32.73
CA THR A 59 -2.14 12.93 -31.92
C THR A 59 -1.44 11.62 -32.25
N LYS A 60 -0.16 11.70 -32.64
CA LYS A 60 0.66 10.52 -32.97
C LYS A 60 0.83 9.63 -31.74
N SER A 61 0.03 8.57 -31.68
CA SER A 61 0.30 7.40 -30.83
C SER A 61 1.73 6.91 -31.10
N MET A 62 2.61 7.01 -30.11
CA MET A 62 3.98 6.49 -30.19
C MET A 62 4.00 4.98 -29.99
N SER A 63 3.52 4.25 -31.01
CA SER A 63 3.53 2.78 -31.07
C SER A 63 4.94 2.20 -31.33
N PHE A 64 5.95 2.61 -30.57
CA PHE A 64 7.33 2.11 -30.64
C PHE A 64 7.52 0.72 -29.99
N PHE A 65 6.53 -0.16 -30.11
CA PHE A 65 6.60 -1.54 -29.63
C PHE A 65 7.39 -2.46 -30.58
N LYS A 66 8.73 -2.36 -30.53
CA LYS A 66 9.57 -3.52 -30.89
C LYS A 66 9.48 -4.56 -29.77
N LYS A 67 8.65 -5.61 -29.93
CA LYS A 67 8.73 -6.84 -29.11
C LYS A 67 10.20 -7.32 -29.15
N GLY A 68 10.90 -7.34 -28.01
CA GLY A 68 12.25 -7.94 -27.92
C GLY A 68 13.24 -7.40 -26.88
N PHE A 69 13.15 -6.13 -26.44
CA PHE A 69 14.22 -5.49 -25.63
C PHE A 69 13.75 -4.70 -24.39
N GLY A 70 12.53 -4.93 -23.90
CA GLY A 70 12.00 -4.28 -22.70
C GLY A 70 12.03 -5.18 -21.47
N VAL A 71 12.39 -4.64 -20.31
CA VAL A 71 12.08 -5.23 -19.00
C VAL A 71 10.82 -4.56 -18.47
N THR A 72 9.81 -5.33 -18.11
CA THR A 72 8.62 -4.81 -17.42
C THR A 72 8.92 -4.63 -15.93
N VAL A 73 8.65 -3.43 -15.42
CA VAL A 73 8.64 -3.15 -13.97
C VAL A 73 7.24 -2.76 -13.54
N TYR A 74 6.78 -3.36 -12.45
CA TYR A 74 5.53 -3.02 -11.78
C TYR A 74 5.83 -2.08 -10.61
N VAL A 75 5.12 -0.96 -10.53
CA VAL A 75 5.20 -0.01 -9.42
C VAL A 75 3.87 0.02 -8.68
N ARG A 76 3.94 -0.09 -7.35
CA ARG A 76 2.80 -0.03 -6.43
C ARG A 76 2.94 1.17 -5.51
N PHE A 77 2.13 2.19 -5.70
CA PHE A 77 2.08 3.36 -4.82
C PHE A 77 1.06 3.12 -3.69
N LEU A 78 1.55 3.22 -2.46
CA LEU A 78 0.80 3.11 -1.22
C LEU A 78 0.74 4.49 -0.55
N ASP A 79 -0.39 5.16 -0.70
CA ASP A 79 -0.63 6.45 -0.06
C ASP A 79 -1.14 6.25 1.36
N THR A 80 -0.22 6.20 2.31
CA THR A 80 -0.52 6.13 3.75
C THR A 80 -1.14 7.41 4.29
N LEU A 81 -1.09 8.54 3.58
CA LEU A 81 -1.63 9.81 4.05
C LEU A 81 -3.08 10.00 3.59
N ARG A 82 -3.33 9.86 2.29
CA ARG A 82 -4.62 10.05 1.62
C ARG A 82 -5.44 8.74 1.54
N LYS A 83 -4.86 7.61 1.97
CA LYS A 83 -5.47 6.26 2.06
C LYS A 83 -5.85 5.66 0.70
N VAL A 84 -4.93 5.74 -0.28
CA VAL A 84 -5.15 5.34 -1.68
C VAL A 84 -4.08 4.33 -2.15
N THR A 85 -4.47 3.33 -2.95
CA THR A 85 -3.55 2.50 -3.74
C THR A 85 -3.58 2.91 -5.19
N ARG A 86 -2.42 2.85 -5.85
CA ARG A 86 -2.32 2.83 -7.32
C ARG A 86 -1.28 1.80 -7.74
N THR A 87 -1.53 1.07 -8.81
CA THR A 87 -0.55 0.14 -9.40
C THR A 87 -0.45 0.41 -10.90
N GLN A 88 0.78 0.48 -11.42
CA GLN A 88 1.06 0.73 -12.83
C GLN A 88 2.26 -0.11 -13.28
N CYS A 89 2.22 -0.62 -14.52
CA CYS A 89 3.37 -1.26 -15.15
C CYS A 89 4.03 -0.32 -16.16
N PHE A 90 5.37 -0.37 -16.22
CA PHE A 90 6.20 0.38 -17.15
C PHE A 90 7.14 -0.55 -17.90
N SER A 91 7.44 -0.23 -19.17
CA SER A 91 8.41 -0.95 -19.99
C SER A 91 9.71 -0.14 -20.03
N MET A 92 10.79 -0.72 -19.54
CA MET A 92 12.09 -0.05 -19.36
C MET A 92 13.19 -0.76 -20.15
N ARG A 93 14.36 -0.12 -20.27
CA ARG A 93 15.55 -0.78 -20.85
C ARG A 93 16.14 -1.77 -19.81
N PRO A 94 16.80 -2.86 -20.23
CA PRO A 94 17.57 -3.69 -19.32
C PRO A 94 18.64 -2.85 -18.63
N HIS A 95 18.93 -3.13 -17.35
CA HIS A 95 19.88 -2.35 -16.53
C HIS A 95 19.54 -0.85 -16.43
N SER A 96 18.25 -0.49 -16.45
CA SER A 96 17.82 0.83 -16.01
C SER A 96 17.95 0.94 -14.50
N THR A 97 18.49 2.04 -14.00
CA THR A 97 18.56 2.29 -12.56
C THR A 97 17.26 2.86 -12.00
N MET A 98 17.12 2.81 -10.69
CA MET A 98 16.00 3.35 -9.92
C MET A 98 15.80 4.85 -10.12
N LYS A 99 16.83 5.62 -10.50
CA LYS A 99 16.70 7.03 -10.88
C LYS A 99 15.64 7.23 -11.97
N TYR A 100 15.62 6.36 -12.98
CA TYR A 100 14.62 6.39 -14.05
C TYR A 100 13.23 5.92 -13.57
N ILE A 101 13.15 5.04 -12.56
CA ILE A 101 11.89 4.76 -11.86
C ILE A 101 11.38 6.03 -11.17
N TYR A 102 12.19 6.71 -10.36
CA TYR A 102 11.76 7.91 -9.65
C TYR A 102 11.28 9.01 -10.61
N GLU A 103 11.99 9.24 -11.73
CA GLU A 103 11.55 10.15 -12.80
C GLU A 103 10.19 9.75 -13.40
N ILE A 104 9.98 8.47 -13.72
CA ILE A 104 8.69 7.93 -14.21
C ILE A 104 7.57 8.07 -13.17
N VAL A 105 7.86 7.78 -11.90
CA VAL A 105 6.86 7.75 -10.83
C VAL A 105 6.41 9.17 -10.47
N HIS A 106 7.31 10.15 -10.43
CA HIS A 106 6.92 11.56 -10.29
C HIS A 106 6.14 12.08 -11.50
N ALA A 107 6.42 11.60 -12.71
CA ALA A 107 5.60 11.92 -13.90
C ALA A 107 4.21 11.25 -13.90
N TRP A 108 4.07 10.09 -13.23
CA TRP A 108 2.81 9.36 -13.05
C TRP A 108 1.97 9.90 -11.88
N LEU A 109 2.62 10.43 -10.85
CA LEU A 109 2.02 10.93 -9.60
C LEU A 109 2.39 12.41 -9.34
N PRO A 110 2.09 13.34 -10.27
CA PRO A 110 2.54 14.74 -10.17
C PRO A 110 1.88 15.53 -9.03
N GLU A 111 0.83 14.99 -8.40
CA GLU A 111 0.15 15.58 -7.24
C GLU A 111 0.66 15.06 -5.88
N MET A 112 1.70 14.21 -5.90
CA MET A 112 2.37 13.65 -4.72
C MET A 112 3.67 14.40 -4.42
N GLY A 113 4.01 14.51 -3.14
CA GLY A 113 5.21 15.17 -2.65
C GLY A 113 6.47 14.31 -2.82
N ASN A 114 7.22 14.14 -1.73
CA ASN A 114 8.39 13.26 -1.75
C ASN A 114 7.96 11.80 -1.69
N LEU A 115 8.62 10.95 -2.47
CA LEU A 115 8.33 9.52 -2.57
C LEU A 115 9.57 8.72 -2.21
N VAL A 116 9.42 7.65 -1.43
CA VAL A 116 10.48 6.67 -1.19
C VAL A 116 10.11 5.35 -1.84
N CYS A 117 10.98 4.81 -2.69
CA CYS A 117 10.82 3.49 -3.28
C CYS A 117 11.48 2.41 -2.40
N TYR A 118 10.89 1.23 -2.35
CA TYR A 118 11.43 0.08 -1.64
C TYR A 118 11.04 -1.26 -2.30
N THR A 119 11.71 -2.33 -1.85
CA THR A 119 11.35 -3.73 -2.11
C THR A 119 10.88 -4.39 -0.83
N VAL A 120 10.01 -5.38 -0.95
CA VAL A 120 9.56 -6.23 0.14
C VAL A 120 10.23 -7.61 0.10
N HIS A 121 10.10 -8.39 1.18
CA HIS A 121 10.56 -9.79 1.19
C HIS A 121 9.70 -10.67 0.27
N SER A 122 10.35 -11.62 -0.41
CA SER A 122 9.68 -12.55 -1.32
C SER A 122 10.34 -13.93 -1.26
N GLU A 123 9.52 -14.98 -1.28
CA GLU A 123 9.97 -16.37 -1.33
C GLU A 123 10.39 -16.83 -2.74
N SER A 124 11.01 -18.00 -2.84
CA SER A 124 11.38 -18.67 -4.10
C SER A 124 10.18 -18.92 -5.03
N HIS A 125 8.97 -19.03 -4.48
CA HIS A 125 7.73 -19.23 -5.23
C HIS A 125 7.01 -17.92 -5.59
N GLY A 126 7.63 -16.76 -5.31
CA GLY A 126 7.08 -15.44 -5.66
C GLY A 126 6.05 -14.88 -4.68
N VAL A 127 5.73 -15.62 -3.61
CA VAL A 127 4.90 -15.12 -2.49
C VAL A 127 5.57 -13.89 -1.88
N LEU A 128 4.79 -12.83 -1.66
CA LEU A 128 5.26 -11.56 -1.12
C LEU A 128 4.87 -11.43 0.35
N TYR A 129 5.82 -11.04 1.19
CA TYR A 129 5.59 -10.67 2.58
C TYR A 129 5.54 -9.14 2.66
N PRO A 130 4.55 -8.51 3.34
CA PRO A 130 4.52 -7.06 3.52
C PRO A 130 5.50 -6.62 4.62
N LEU A 131 6.78 -6.99 4.46
CA LEU A 131 7.92 -6.61 5.29
C LEU A 131 9.00 -6.03 4.36
N ILE A 132 9.57 -4.87 4.70
CA ILE A 132 10.50 -4.17 3.80
C ILE A 132 11.88 -4.84 3.84
N LYS A 133 12.38 -5.19 2.65
CA LYS A 133 13.69 -5.82 2.43
C LYS A 133 14.80 -4.79 2.23
N LYS A 134 14.52 -3.75 1.44
CA LYS A 134 15.48 -2.68 1.13
C LYS A 134 14.74 -1.43 0.63
N VAL A 135 15.11 -0.27 1.18
CA VAL A 135 14.83 1.06 0.60
C VAL A 135 15.82 1.33 -0.55
N LEU A 136 15.31 1.84 -1.68
CA LEU A 136 16.02 1.86 -2.97
C LEU A 136 16.66 3.22 -3.25
N HIS A 137 17.97 3.23 -3.45
CA HIS A 137 18.75 4.40 -3.88
C HIS A 137 18.53 4.67 -5.38
N PRO A 138 18.61 5.92 -5.88
CA PRO A 138 18.55 6.21 -7.33
C PRO A 138 19.54 5.40 -8.18
N GLU A 139 20.72 5.09 -7.63
CA GLU A 139 21.78 4.35 -8.34
C GLU A 139 21.67 2.81 -8.19
N ASP A 140 20.62 2.29 -7.55
CA ASP A 140 20.32 0.84 -7.56
C ASP A 140 19.77 0.39 -8.92
N ASP A 141 20.02 -0.87 -9.31
CA ASP A 141 19.28 -1.53 -10.41
C ASP A 141 17.77 -1.54 -10.14
N ALA A 142 16.94 -1.22 -11.13
CA ALA A 142 15.49 -1.26 -10.99
C ALA A 142 14.98 -2.73 -10.91
N PRO A 143 14.35 -3.17 -9.80
CA PRO A 143 13.78 -4.50 -9.68
C PRO A 143 12.47 -4.60 -10.47
N ARG A 144 12.05 -5.82 -10.83
CA ARG A 144 10.77 -6.07 -11.53
C ARG A 144 9.52 -5.61 -10.77
N LEU A 145 9.63 -5.44 -9.45
CA LEU A 145 8.56 -4.95 -8.58
C LEU A 145 9.12 -3.92 -7.60
N VAL A 146 8.53 -2.73 -7.62
CA VAL A 146 8.84 -1.59 -6.75
C VAL A 146 7.57 -1.21 -5.98
N PHE A 147 7.73 -0.86 -4.70
CA PHE A 147 6.71 -0.20 -3.90
C PHE A 147 7.14 1.25 -3.63
N CYS A 148 6.19 2.17 -3.54
CA CYS A 148 6.42 3.60 -3.30
C CYS A 148 5.49 4.09 -2.19
N GLN A 149 5.96 4.96 -1.30
CA GLN A 149 5.15 5.62 -0.27
C GLN A 149 5.39 7.13 -0.28
N GLU A 150 4.35 7.94 -0.05
CA GLU A 150 4.49 9.38 0.20
C GLU A 150 5.11 9.63 1.59
N VAL A 151 6.06 10.57 1.65
CA VAL A 151 6.78 10.95 2.87
C VAL A 151 6.93 12.47 2.98
N PHE A 152 7.04 12.97 4.21
CA PHE A 152 7.13 14.41 4.50
C PHE A 152 8.52 15.04 4.23
N MET A 153 9.58 14.23 4.06
CA MET A 153 10.97 14.69 3.99
C MET A 153 11.54 14.64 2.56
N PRO A 154 12.48 15.54 2.18
CA PRO A 154 13.04 15.61 0.83
C PRO A 154 13.58 14.29 0.29
N PHE A 155 13.26 13.99 -0.97
CA PHE A 155 13.70 12.76 -1.63
C PHE A 155 15.22 12.61 -1.74
N HIS A 156 15.98 13.72 -1.73
CA HIS A 156 17.44 13.70 -1.87
C HIS A 156 18.21 13.16 -0.64
N ASN A 157 17.52 12.73 0.42
CA ASN A 157 18.16 12.14 1.60
C ASN A 157 18.65 10.70 1.32
N PRO A 158 19.92 10.36 1.63
CA PRO A 158 20.50 9.02 1.42
C PRO A 158 19.68 7.86 2.00
N VAL A 159 19.89 6.64 1.47
CA VAL A 159 19.18 5.43 1.96
C VAL A 159 19.38 5.19 3.46
N HIS A 160 20.52 5.57 4.05
CA HIS A 160 20.78 5.44 5.49
C HIS A 160 19.94 6.38 6.37
N CYS A 161 19.25 7.38 5.79
CA CYS A 161 18.36 8.31 6.49
C CYS A 161 16.92 7.77 6.67
N TRP A 162 16.64 6.54 6.26
CA TRP A 162 15.30 5.94 6.36
C TRP A 162 15.29 4.76 7.34
N GLY A 163 14.12 4.46 7.88
CA GLY A 163 13.85 3.29 8.70
C GLY A 163 12.44 2.75 8.43
N VAL A 164 12.13 1.61 9.03
CA VAL A 164 10.87 0.88 8.80
C VAL A 164 10.11 0.73 10.11
N VAL A 165 8.80 0.91 10.09
CA VAL A 165 7.89 0.48 11.15
C VAL A 165 6.98 -0.62 10.62
N ASN A 166 7.17 -1.83 11.12
CA ASN A 166 6.32 -2.98 10.87
C ASN A 166 5.21 -2.98 11.94
N VAL A 167 3.97 -2.71 11.52
CA VAL A 167 2.80 -2.80 12.41
C VAL A 167 2.27 -4.23 12.33
N VAL A 168 2.28 -4.93 13.46
CA VAL A 168 2.07 -6.39 13.53
C VAL A 168 1.11 -6.77 14.65
N VAL A 169 0.52 -7.95 14.52
CA VAL A 169 -0.38 -8.57 15.50
C VAL A 169 0.26 -9.84 16.04
N LEU A 170 0.36 -9.95 17.37
CA LEU A 170 0.78 -11.16 18.07
C LEU A 170 -0.42 -12.11 18.24
N GLN A 171 -0.40 -13.22 17.50
CA GLN A 171 -1.41 -14.27 17.59
C GLN A 171 -1.36 -15.00 18.94
N HIS A 172 -2.49 -15.55 19.37
CA HIS A 172 -2.62 -16.36 20.61
C HIS A 172 -1.69 -17.58 20.65
N HIS A 173 -1.26 -18.07 19.48
CA HIS A 173 -0.27 -19.15 19.34
C HIS A 173 1.17 -18.63 19.16
N GLY A 174 1.45 -17.37 19.51
CA GLY A 174 2.79 -16.78 19.61
C GLY A 174 3.43 -16.30 18.30
N SER A 175 2.78 -16.44 17.14
CA SER A 175 3.33 -15.90 15.89
C SER A 175 3.02 -14.42 15.71
N LEU A 176 3.88 -13.71 15.00
CA LEU A 176 3.64 -12.34 14.56
C LEU A 176 3.14 -12.37 13.12
N VAL A 177 2.02 -11.69 12.85
CA VAL A 177 1.50 -11.49 11.50
C VAL A 177 1.42 -9.98 11.18
N PRO A 178 1.58 -9.56 9.92
CA PRO A 178 1.38 -8.16 9.54
C PRO A 178 -0.03 -7.68 9.87
N GLY A 179 -0.16 -6.57 10.60
CA GLY A 179 -1.44 -5.99 11.02
C GLY A 179 -1.87 -4.77 10.18
N TYR A 180 -0.93 -4.19 9.44
CA TYR A 180 -1.09 -3.04 8.56
C TYR A 180 0.10 -3.04 7.55
N ILE A 181 0.09 -2.19 6.52
CA ILE A 181 1.23 -2.05 5.59
C ILE A 181 2.48 -1.49 6.30
N PRO A 182 3.70 -1.91 5.94
CA PRO A 182 4.92 -1.40 6.59
C PRO A 182 5.13 0.08 6.23
N LEU A 183 5.49 0.88 7.23
CA LEU A 183 5.67 2.32 7.09
C LEU A 183 7.15 2.67 6.93
N VAL A 184 7.49 3.40 5.87
CA VAL A 184 8.80 4.08 5.77
C VAL A 184 8.76 5.38 6.59
N VAL A 185 9.71 5.51 7.51
CA VAL A 185 9.90 6.69 8.39
C VAL A 185 11.29 7.28 8.21
N HIS A 186 11.50 8.53 8.63
CA HIS A 186 12.84 9.13 8.61
C HIS A 186 13.62 8.71 9.86
N ARG A 187 14.93 8.45 9.73
CA ARG A 187 15.76 7.91 10.81
C ARG A 187 15.86 8.83 12.03
N SER A 188 15.82 10.15 11.83
CA SER A 188 15.74 11.10 12.96
C SER A 188 14.50 10.88 13.84
N SER A 189 13.40 10.38 13.27
CA SER A 189 12.21 10.03 14.06
C SER A 189 12.45 8.81 14.95
N LEU A 190 13.42 7.94 14.63
CA LEU A 190 13.85 6.81 15.47
C LEU A 190 14.79 7.22 16.61
N GLN A 191 15.10 8.51 16.77
CA GLN A 191 15.89 9.02 17.90
C GLN A 191 15.02 9.26 19.16
N SER A 192 13.69 9.36 19.03
CA SER A 192 12.73 9.55 20.14
C SER A 192 11.45 8.75 19.90
N LYS A 193 10.93 8.08 20.94
CA LYS A 193 9.69 7.29 20.84
C LYS A 193 8.49 8.17 20.52
N GLU A 194 8.46 9.39 21.05
CA GLU A 194 7.41 10.39 20.89
C GLU A 194 7.37 10.90 19.44
N THR A 195 8.56 11.15 18.86
CA THR A 195 8.72 11.59 17.47
C THR A 195 8.30 10.49 16.51
N LEU A 196 8.71 9.25 16.78
CA LEU A 196 8.27 8.06 16.04
C LEU A 196 6.75 7.87 16.12
N GLN A 197 6.16 7.95 17.31
CA GLN A 197 4.72 7.85 17.52
C GLN A 197 3.93 8.93 16.77
N GLU A 198 4.43 10.15 16.71
CA GLU A 198 3.78 11.23 15.96
C GLU A 198 3.85 11.01 14.44
N GLN A 199 4.98 10.52 13.90
CA GLN A 199 5.06 10.16 12.48
C GLN A 199 4.18 8.95 12.14
N ILE A 200 4.13 7.92 13.00
CA ILE A 200 3.23 6.77 12.84
C ILE A 200 1.77 7.22 12.87
N ARG A 201 1.38 8.09 13.81
CA ARG A 201 0.03 8.65 13.91
C ARG A 201 -0.41 9.26 12.58
N GLN A 202 0.44 10.05 11.94
CA GLN A 202 0.14 10.70 10.66
C GLN A 202 -0.04 9.68 9.51
N PHE A 203 0.68 8.55 9.53
CA PHE A 203 0.58 7.51 8.51
C PHE A 203 -0.51 6.45 8.74
N CYS A 204 -0.87 6.09 9.99
CA CYS A 204 -1.81 4.98 10.25
C CYS A 204 -3.01 5.33 11.15
N CYS A 205 -3.14 6.53 11.71
CA CYS A 205 -4.30 6.88 12.55
C CYS A 205 -5.14 7.98 11.90
N ALA A 206 -6.42 7.70 11.66
CA ALA A 206 -7.43 8.70 11.32
C ALA A 206 -7.96 9.44 12.56
N SER A 207 -7.89 8.81 13.75
CA SER A 207 -8.53 9.28 14.99
C SER A 207 -7.55 9.51 16.18
N PRO A 208 -7.95 10.29 17.20
CA PRO A 208 -7.23 10.39 18.48
C PRO A 208 -7.28 9.11 19.31
N ALA A 209 -8.35 8.30 19.24
CA ALA A 209 -8.46 7.04 19.97
C ALA A 209 -7.49 5.99 19.41
N GLU A 210 -7.48 5.82 18.09
CA GLU A 210 -6.50 4.99 17.36
C GLU A 210 -5.06 5.43 17.70
N ALA A 211 -4.80 6.74 17.72
CA ALA A 211 -3.51 7.29 18.08
C ALA A 211 -3.09 6.98 19.53
N ASN A 212 -4.03 7.04 20.48
CA ASN A 212 -3.75 6.76 21.88
C ASN A 212 -3.55 5.26 22.13
N TYR A 213 -4.32 4.39 21.46
CA TYR A 213 -4.16 2.94 21.52
C TYR A 213 -2.87 2.47 20.83
N MET A 214 -2.52 3.06 19.69
CA MET A 214 -1.21 2.87 19.07
C MET A 214 -0.07 3.24 20.03
N LYS A 215 -0.20 4.36 20.77
CA LYS A 215 0.81 4.81 21.74
C LYS A 215 0.97 3.90 22.96
N SER A 216 -0.07 3.14 23.34
CA SER A 216 0.00 2.18 24.46
C SER A 216 0.59 0.81 24.07
N GLN A 217 0.73 0.50 22.78
CA GLN A 217 1.33 -0.76 22.34
C GLN A 217 2.84 -0.84 22.66
N PRO A 218 3.41 -2.06 22.80
CA PRO A 218 4.84 -2.29 22.75
C PRO A 218 5.49 -1.78 21.46
N PHE A 219 6.57 -1.01 21.63
CA PHE A 219 7.49 -0.62 20.56
C PHE A 219 8.79 -1.40 20.79
N LEU A 220 9.19 -2.20 19.80
CA LEU A 220 10.30 -3.14 19.90
C LEU A 220 11.26 -2.95 18.71
N ASN A 221 12.57 -3.01 18.94
CA ASN A 221 13.54 -3.10 17.85
C ASN A 221 13.43 -4.51 17.24
N CYS A 222 13.40 -4.62 15.91
CA CYS A 222 13.29 -5.89 15.21
C CYS A 222 14.31 -6.05 14.07
N ALA A 223 14.56 -7.31 13.69
CA ALA A 223 15.31 -7.68 12.50
C ALA A 223 14.38 -8.46 11.56
N VAL A 224 14.56 -8.31 10.25
CA VAL A 224 13.83 -9.09 9.24
C VAL A 224 14.85 -9.88 8.41
N SER A 225 14.68 -11.21 8.36
CA SER A 225 15.56 -12.13 7.64
C SER A 225 14.73 -13.22 6.98
N ALA A 226 15.01 -13.51 5.70
CA ALA A 226 14.29 -14.51 4.90
C ALA A 226 12.75 -14.40 4.85
N GLY A 227 12.15 -13.28 5.30
CA GLY A 227 10.69 -13.10 5.41
C GLY A 227 10.14 -13.35 6.82
N LEU A 228 10.97 -13.84 7.74
CA LEU A 228 10.70 -13.89 9.18
C LEU A 228 11.10 -12.55 9.82
N MET A 229 10.46 -12.22 10.94
CA MET A 229 10.76 -11.03 11.73
C MET A 229 11.02 -11.40 13.20
N ASP A 230 12.23 -11.13 13.66
CA ASP A 230 12.68 -11.40 15.03
C ASP A 230 12.55 -10.13 15.88
N LEU A 231 11.91 -10.25 17.05
CA LEU A 231 11.85 -9.17 18.04
C LEU A 231 13.11 -9.23 18.91
N VAL A 232 13.92 -8.17 18.90
CA VAL A 232 15.27 -8.15 19.48
C VAL A 232 15.30 -7.53 20.88
N SER A 233 14.65 -6.37 21.05
CA SER A 233 14.61 -5.63 22.31
C SER A 233 13.39 -4.73 22.38
N PHE A 234 13.15 -4.11 23.55
CA PHE A 234 12.36 -2.87 23.59
C PHE A 234 13.01 -1.79 22.72
N PHE A 235 12.21 -0.80 22.30
CA PHE A 235 12.70 0.36 21.54
C PHE A 235 13.82 1.06 22.31
N ASP A 236 15.02 0.95 21.75
CA ASP A 236 16.21 1.72 22.11
C ASP A 236 16.56 2.60 20.90
N SER A 237 16.90 3.87 21.14
CA SER A 237 16.95 4.86 20.07
C SER A 237 18.08 4.56 19.07
N CYS A 238 17.78 4.68 17.78
CA CYS A 238 18.70 4.21 16.76
C CYS A 238 19.91 5.14 16.62
N ASN A 239 21.06 4.71 17.14
CA ASN A 239 22.32 5.43 16.96
C ASN A 239 22.72 5.47 15.47
N ASP A 240 23.26 6.59 15.00
CA ASP A 240 23.38 6.87 13.56
C ASP A 240 24.53 6.12 12.85
N ASP A 241 25.45 5.50 13.61
CA ASP A 241 26.59 4.75 13.07
C ASP A 241 26.22 3.46 12.32
N SER A 242 25.01 2.92 12.50
CA SER A 242 24.59 1.67 11.83
C SER A 242 24.29 1.86 10.34
N THR A 243 24.91 1.04 9.49
CA THR A 243 24.64 0.95 8.04
C THR A 243 23.47 0.03 7.70
N VAL A 244 22.94 -0.72 8.67
CA VAL A 244 21.77 -1.60 8.50
C VAL A 244 20.50 -0.76 8.55
N LEU A 245 19.53 -1.03 7.66
CA LEU A 245 18.21 -0.40 7.66
C LEU A 245 17.51 -0.66 9.02
N PRO A 246 17.29 0.35 9.88
CA PRO A 246 16.69 0.13 11.19
C PRO A 246 15.20 -0.19 11.06
N GLN A 247 14.74 -1.19 11.80
CA GLN A 247 13.34 -1.63 11.80
C GLN A 247 12.78 -1.71 13.22
N ILE A 248 11.58 -1.17 13.39
CA ILE A 248 10.79 -1.21 14.63
C ILE A 248 9.53 -2.04 14.38
N ALA A 249 9.13 -2.85 15.36
CA ALA A 249 7.81 -3.46 15.41
C ALA A 249 6.92 -2.69 16.40
N VAL A 250 5.68 -2.39 15.98
CA VAL A 250 4.59 -1.98 16.88
C VAL A 250 3.64 -3.17 16.98
N VAL A 251 3.56 -3.77 18.17
CA VAL A 251 2.91 -5.06 18.38
C VAL A 251 1.55 -4.89 19.03
N TYR A 252 0.49 -5.18 18.28
CA TYR A 252 -0.88 -5.25 18.78
C TYR A 252 -1.21 -6.68 19.27
N PRO A 253 -2.08 -6.86 20.27
CA PRO A 253 -2.64 -8.17 20.58
C PRO A 253 -3.57 -8.66 19.45
N ALA A 254 -3.63 -9.97 19.24
CA ALA A 254 -4.70 -10.56 18.44
C ALA A 254 -6.03 -10.49 19.18
N LEU A 255 -7.07 -10.09 18.46
CA LEU A 255 -8.44 -10.04 18.95
C LEU A 255 -9.26 -11.18 18.32
N SER A 256 -10.31 -11.61 19.01
CA SER A 256 -10.96 -12.91 18.82
C SER A 256 -12.46 -12.75 18.51
N PRO A 257 -13.07 -13.69 17.76
CA PRO A 257 -14.52 -13.70 17.58
C PRO A 257 -15.27 -13.67 18.91
N GLY A 258 -16.23 -12.75 19.04
CA GLY A 258 -16.99 -12.53 20.28
C GLY A 258 -16.44 -11.44 21.20
N GLU A 259 -15.20 -10.95 20.99
CA GLU A 259 -14.69 -9.81 21.76
C GLU A 259 -15.35 -8.50 21.32
N LEU A 260 -15.61 -7.62 22.30
CA LEU A 260 -16.21 -6.31 22.10
C LEU A 260 -15.13 -5.27 21.80
N VAL A 261 -15.44 -4.39 20.85
CA VAL A 261 -14.50 -3.41 20.32
C VAL A 261 -15.19 -2.09 19.97
N CYS A 262 -14.44 -1.00 20.00
CA CYS A 262 -14.81 0.28 19.43
C CYS A 262 -14.17 0.46 18.04
N VAL A 263 -14.89 1.15 17.16
CA VAL A 263 -14.38 1.63 15.87
C VAL A 263 -14.75 3.10 15.72
N ASP A 264 -13.78 3.95 15.34
CA ASP A 264 -14.04 5.37 15.06
C ASP A 264 -14.44 5.57 13.60
N MET A 265 -15.61 6.16 13.40
CA MET A 265 -16.30 6.24 12.12
C MET A 265 -16.64 7.70 11.77
N VAL A 266 -16.82 7.98 10.47
CA VAL A 266 -17.06 9.33 9.97
C VAL A 266 -18.22 9.30 8.98
N ASP A 267 -19.23 10.14 9.20
CA ASP A 267 -20.39 10.21 8.30
C ASP A 267 -20.12 11.07 7.06
N ARG A 268 -21.12 11.11 6.18
CA ARG A 268 -21.14 11.93 4.95
C ARG A 268 -21.01 13.44 5.19
N MET A 269 -21.24 13.91 6.42
CA MET A 269 -21.10 15.31 6.84
C MET A 269 -19.73 15.60 7.50
N GLY A 270 -18.84 14.60 7.59
CA GLY A 270 -17.55 14.70 8.27
C GLY A 270 -17.65 14.64 9.80
N ARG A 271 -18.80 14.30 10.38
CA ARG A 271 -18.96 14.13 11.82
C ARG A 271 -18.35 12.80 12.23
N ARG A 272 -17.44 12.85 13.21
CA ARG A 272 -16.82 11.66 13.81
C ARG A 272 -17.61 11.17 15.01
N PHE A 273 -17.76 9.86 15.12
CA PHE A 273 -18.40 9.17 16.24
C PHE A 273 -17.75 7.80 16.44
N THR A 274 -17.78 7.30 17.69
CA THR A 274 -17.27 5.98 18.05
C THR A 274 -18.44 5.00 18.12
N VAL A 275 -18.23 3.78 17.64
CA VAL A 275 -19.27 2.75 17.49
C VAL A 275 -18.83 1.46 18.18
N GLN A 276 -19.69 0.91 19.04
CA GLN A 276 -19.45 -0.37 19.71
C GLN A 276 -19.85 -1.54 18.80
N CYS A 277 -18.91 -2.45 18.58
CA CYS A 277 -19.07 -3.62 17.74
C CYS A 277 -18.61 -4.90 18.46
N MET A 278 -18.91 -6.05 17.87
CA MET A 278 -18.38 -7.36 18.24
C MET A 278 -17.60 -7.96 17.07
N ILE A 279 -16.42 -8.52 17.31
CA ILE A 279 -15.66 -9.21 16.26
C ILE A 279 -16.42 -10.47 15.81
N LYS A 280 -16.63 -10.61 14.50
CA LYS A 280 -17.26 -11.79 13.89
C LYS A 280 -16.21 -12.78 13.38
N CYS A 281 -15.16 -12.27 12.75
CA CYS A 281 -14.00 -13.06 12.36
C CYS A 281 -12.75 -12.19 12.20
N SER A 282 -11.60 -12.85 12.13
CA SER A 282 -10.37 -12.29 11.57
C SER A 282 -9.99 -13.09 10.32
N ARG A 283 -9.39 -12.42 9.34
CA ARG A 283 -9.02 -13.00 8.03
C ARG A 283 -7.77 -12.31 7.49
N GLN A 284 -6.88 -13.05 6.85
CA GLN A 284 -5.72 -12.45 6.20
C GLN A 284 -6.10 -12.01 4.78
N LYS A 285 -6.09 -10.69 4.54
CA LYS A 285 -6.30 -10.08 3.22
C LYS A 285 -4.96 -9.50 2.75
N ASP A 286 -4.51 -9.90 1.57
CA ASP A 286 -3.29 -9.37 0.96
C ASP A 286 -2.04 -9.42 1.87
N GLY A 287 -1.91 -10.51 2.64
CA GLY A 287 -0.82 -10.71 3.62
C GLY A 287 -1.01 -10.00 4.97
N ILE A 288 -2.04 -9.16 5.11
CA ILE A 288 -2.34 -8.36 6.31
C ILE A 288 -3.54 -8.96 7.06
N LEU A 289 -3.50 -8.99 8.39
CA LEU A 289 -4.63 -9.37 9.22
C LEU A 289 -5.68 -8.25 9.25
N CYS A 290 -6.88 -8.60 8.81
CA CYS A 290 -8.07 -7.78 8.93
C CYS A 290 -9.11 -8.45 9.86
N TYR A 291 -9.97 -7.63 10.43
CA TYR A 291 -11.13 -8.02 11.22
C TYR A 291 -12.41 -7.61 10.49
N ASP A 292 -13.44 -8.46 10.59
CA ASP A 292 -14.81 -8.10 10.25
C ASP A 292 -15.62 -8.07 11.56
N VAL A 293 -16.34 -6.97 11.82
CA VAL A 293 -17.02 -6.70 13.10
C VAL A 293 -18.47 -6.31 12.86
N GLU A 294 -19.39 -6.71 13.73
CA GLU A 294 -20.82 -6.38 13.67
C GLU A 294 -21.15 -5.30 14.68
N GLU A 295 -21.87 -4.27 14.27
CA GLU A 295 -22.34 -3.20 15.14
C GLU A 295 -23.54 -3.66 15.99
N MET A 296 -23.57 -3.28 17.27
CA MET A 296 -24.44 -3.89 18.28
C MET A 296 -25.91 -3.41 18.29
N GLU A 297 -26.21 -2.20 17.81
CA GLU A 297 -27.57 -1.63 17.79
C GLU A 297 -28.35 -2.02 16.52
N VAL A 298 -27.68 -2.06 15.37
CA VAL A 298 -28.30 -2.18 14.03
C VAL A 298 -27.86 -3.46 13.29
N GLY A 299 -26.79 -4.13 13.73
CA GLY A 299 -26.39 -5.44 13.18
C GLY A 299 -25.74 -5.39 11.80
N TYR A 300 -25.17 -4.24 11.39
CA TYR A 300 -24.42 -4.13 10.14
C TYR A 300 -22.95 -4.52 10.34
N ILE A 301 -22.36 -5.17 9.34
CA ILE A 301 -20.98 -5.65 9.40
C ILE A 301 -20.05 -4.64 8.75
N LEU A 302 -19.00 -4.27 9.47
CA LEU A 302 -17.89 -3.46 9.00
C LEU A 302 -16.77 -4.43 8.62
N GLU A 303 -16.44 -4.48 7.34
CA GLU A 303 -15.48 -5.47 6.79
C GLU A 303 -14.08 -4.87 6.61
N GLY A 304 -13.05 -5.71 6.82
CA GLY A 304 -11.68 -5.41 6.37
C GLY A 304 -10.92 -4.39 7.22
N LEU A 305 -11.31 -4.20 8.49
CA LEU A 305 -10.65 -3.26 9.40
C LEU A 305 -9.29 -3.80 9.86
N THR A 306 -8.27 -2.94 9.97
CA THR A 306 -6.93 -3.31 10.47
C THR A 306 -6.81 -3.18 11.99
N CYS A 307 -5.74 -3.75 12.57
CA CYS A 307 -5.51 -3.71 14.02
C CYS A 307 -5.35 -2.29 14.61
N VAL A 308 -5.12 -1.28 13.76
CA VAL A 308 -5.04 0.14 14.17
C VAL A 308 -6.44 0.76 14.33
N GLN A 309 -7.44 0.22 13.63
CA GLN A 309 -8.82 0.73 13.57
C GLN A 309 -9.77 0.05 14.58
N VAL A 310 -9.38 -1.13 15.07
CA VAL A 310 -10.18 -1.96 15.97
C VAL A 310 -9.63 -1.84 17.38
N LEU A 311 -10.34 -1.09 18.22
CA LEU A 311 -9.95 -0.75 19.59
C LEU A 311 -10.64 -1.72 20.56
N PRO A 312 -9.94 -2.49 21.41
CA PRO A 312 -10.61 -3.28 22.45
C PRO A 312 -11.32 -2.36 23.46
N LEU A 313 -12.43 -2.84 24.02
CA LEU A 313 -13.27 -2.17 25.02
C LEU A 313 -12.91 -2.54 26.47
#